data_AF-A0A370HLK9-F1
#
_entry.id   AF-A0A370HLK9-F1
#
_cell.length_a   1.000
_cell.length_b   1.000
_cell.length_c   1.000
_cell.angle_alpha   90.00
_cell.angle_beta   90.00
_cell.angle_gamma   90.00
#
_symmetry.space_group_name_H-M   'P 1'
#
loop_
_entity.id
_entity.type
_entity.pdbx_description
1 polymer ?
#
loop_
_entity_poly.entity_id
_entity_poly.type
_entity_poly.pdbx_seq_one_letter_code
_entity_poly.pdbx_strand_id
1 'polypeptide(L)'
;MRPALETPSRQDSPQSNFWVPESPSPIRRADAPAGPLVGRTLADVERHLILETLSHCLGNRTHAAKLLGISIRTLRNKLSEYMEAGITVPEPGQKSSQVS
;
A
#
# COMPACT_ATOMS: atom_id res chain seq x y z
N MET A 1 70.41 0.92 36.02
CA MET A 1 69.94 1.45 34.72
C MET A 1 68.57 0.88 34.38
N ARG A 2 67.52 1.72 34.34
CA ARG A 2 66.26 1.49 33.61
C ARG A 2 65.89 2.82 32.94
N PRO A 3 65.59 2.86 31.62
CA PRO A 3 65.41 4.11 30.89
C PRO A 3 64.05 4.76 31.15
N ALA A 4 64.02 6.09 31.11
CA ALA A 4 62.81 6.90 31.17
C ALA A 4 61.94 6.60 29.94
N LEU A 5 60.71 6.14 30.15
CA LEU A 5 59.73 6.01 29.10
C LEU A 5 59.08 7.38 28.91
N GLU A 6 59.55 8.04 27.86
CA GLU A 6 59.01 9.25 27.28
C GLU A 6 57.52 9.05 26.94
N THR A 7 56.66 9.94 27.39
CA THR A 7 55.25 10.00 27.00
C THR A 7 55.12 10.83 25.72
N PRO A 8 54.70 10.28 24.58
CA PRO A 8 54.23 11.13 23.50
C PRO A 8 52.77 11.51 23.75
N SER A 9 52.55 12.76 24.18
CA SER A 9 51.31 13.48 23.90
C SER A 9 51.14 13.55 22.39
N ARG A 10 50.28 12.69 21.83
CA ARG A 10 49.82 12.84 20.45
C ARG A 10 48.33 13.15 20.46
N GLN A 11 48.10 14.45 20.41
CA GLN A 11 46.87 15.03 19.92
C GLN A 11 46.67 14.54 18.48
N ASP A 12 45.61 13.80 18.22
CA ASP A 12 45.01 13.70 16.89
C ASP A 12 43.53 13.37 17.09
N SER A 13 42.71 14.41 17.03
CA SER A 13 41.27 14.26 16.83
C SER A 13 41.00 14.43 15.33
N PRO A 14 40.77 13.35 14.58
CA PRO A 14 40.14 13.47 13.28
C PRO A 14 38.65 13.21 13.44
N GLN A 15 37.88 14.20 13.00
CA GLN A 15 36.43 14.24 12.89
C GLN A 15 35.84 12.86 12.48
N SER A 16 35.28 12.11 13.44
CA SER A 16 34.53 10.91 13.10
C SER A 16 33.17 11.34 12.57
N ASN A 17 33.04 11.33 11.26
CA ASN A 17 31.75 11.30 10.58
C ASN A 17 30.90 10.19 11.20
N PHE A 18 30.00 10.55 12.11
CA PHE A 18 28.96 9.64 12.55
C PHE A 18 28.00 9.53 11.37
N TRP A 19 28.22 8.51 10.54
CA TRP A 19 27.27 8.12 9.50
C TRP A 19 25.93 7.87 10.18
N VAL A 20 25.00 8.79 10.00
CA VAL A 20 23.60 8.53 10.32
C VAL A 20 23.09 7.68 9.16
N PRO A 21 22.72 6.40 9.37
CA PRO A 21 21.99 5.70 8.33
C PRO A 21 20.73 6.50 8.07
N GLU A 22 20.58 6.97 6.84
CA GLU A 22 19.40 7.67 6.38
C GLU A 22 18.19 6.85 6.84
N SER A 23 17.42 7.42 7.77
CA SER A 23 16.23 6.77 8.33
C SER A 23 15.38 6.34 7.14
N PRO A 24 14.94 5.08 7.02
CA PRO A 24 14.09 4.70 5.90
C PRO A 24 12.89 5.62 5.95
N SER A 25 12.78 6.49 4.94
CA SER A 25 11.63 7.36 4.77
C SER A 25 10.40 6.48 4.94
N PRO A 26 9.39 6.88 5.74
CA PRO A 26 8.19 6.08 5.88
C PRO A 26 7.68 5.85 4.47
N ILE A 27 7.67 4.59 4.03
CA ILE A 27 7.15 4.20 2.73
C ILE A 27 5.76 4.83 2.71
N ARG A 28 5.58 5.82 1.83
CA ARG A 28 4.37 6.62 1.77
C ARG A 28 3.28 5.63 1.39
N ARG A 29 2.56 5.11 2.38
CA ARG A 29 1.36 4.29 2.15
C ARG A 29 0.50 5.17 1.27
N ALA A 30 0.27 4.72 0.04
CA ALA A 30 -0.68 5.39 -0.84
C ALA A 30 -1.95 5.62 0.00
N ASP A 31 -2.34 6.88 0.10
CA ASP A 31 -3.52 7.35 0.82
C ASP A 31 -4.70 6.43 0.49
N ALA A 32 -5.00 5.51 1.40
CA ALA A 32 -6.24 4.77 1.35
C ALA A 32 -7.25 5.61 2.15
N PRO A 33 -8.32 6.13 1.53
CA PRO A 33 -9.44 6.65 2.28
C PRO A 33 -10.23 5.46 2.86
N ALA A 34 -9.59 4.64 3.68
CA ALA A 34 -10.30 3.78 4.61
C ALA A 34 -10.71 4.67 5.77
N GLY A 35 -11.82 5.40 5.61
CA GLY A 35 -12.53 5.95 6.76
C GLY A 35 -12.74 4.86 7.82
N PRO A 36 -13.07 5.21 9.08
CA PRO A 36 -13.13 4.23 10.17
C PRO A 36 -13.95 2.99 9.77
N LEU A 37 -13.27 1.84 9.74
CA LEU A 37 -13.88 0.55 9.40
C LEU A 37 -14.78 0.04 10.53
N VAL A 38 -14.51 0.51 11.76
CA VAL A 38 -15.29 0.18 12.96
C VAL A 38 -16.72 0.71 12.82
N GLY A 39 -17.70 -0.17 12.99
CA GLY A 39 -19.12 0.15 12.84
C GLY A 39 -19.71 -0.12 11.45
N ARG A 40 -18.90 -0.50 10.46
CA ARG A 40 -19.39 -0.98 9.15
C ARG A 40 -19.56 -2.49 9.17
N THR A 41 -20.53 -2.98 8.39
CA THR A 41 -20.67 -4.42 8.18
C THR A 41 -19.54 -4.94 7.30
N LEU A 42 -19.19 -6.21 7.44
CA LEU A 42 -18.21 -6.85 6.55
C LEU A 42 -18.68 -6.79 5.09
N ALA A 43 -19.99 -6.92 4.85
CA ALA A 43 -20.55 -6.85 3.51
C ALA A 43 -20.35 -5.47 2.86
N ASP A 44 -20.46 -4.38 3.62
CA ASP A 44 -20.22 -3.04 3.09
C ASP A 44 -18.74 -2.78 2.82
N VAL A 45 -17.87 -3.25 3.72
CA VAL A 45 -16.41 -3.14 3.54
C VAL A 45 -15.96 -3.96 2.33
N GLU A 46 -16.42 -5.21 2.22
CA GLU A 46 -16.15 -6.10 1.08
C GLU A 46 -16.59 -5.45 -0.23
N ARG A 47 -17.84 -4.97 -0.29
CA ARG A 47 -18.40 -4.33 -1.49
C ARG A 47 -17.58 -3.13 -1.92
N HIS A 48 -17.29 -2.23 -0.99
CA HIS A 48 -16.51 -1.03 -1.29
C HIS A 48 -15.12 -1.38 -1.80
N LEU A 49 -14.45 -2.33 -1.15
CA LEU A 49 -13.11 -2.78 -1.55
C LEU A 49 -13.11 -3.41 -2.95
N ILE A 50 -14.11 -4.22 -3.27
CA ILE A 50 -14.25 -4.86 -4.59
C ILE A 50 -14.45 -3.81 -5.69
N LEU A 51 -15.36 -2.85 -5.49
CA LEU A 51 -15.66 -1.82 -6.49
C LEU A 51 -14.48 -0.87 -6.72
N GLU A 52 -13.83 -0.41 -5.65
CA GLU A 52 -12.62 0.42 -5.73
C GLU A 52 -11.50 -0.30 -6.47
N THR A 53 -11.26 -1.58 -6.16
CA THR A 53 -10.23 -2.37 -6.85
C THR A 53 -10.56 -2.55 -8.33
N LEU A 54 -11.83 -2.76 -8.68
CA LEU A 54 -12.25 -2.83 -10.08
C LEU A 54 -12.05 -1.52 -10.82
N SER A 55 -12.38 -0.39 -10.19
CA SER A 55 -12.14 0.96 -10.74
C SER A 55 -10.65 1.17 -11.01
N HIS A 56 -9.80 0.86 -10.02
CA HIS A 56 -8.34 0.91 -10.15
C HIS A 56 -7.79 -0.01 -11.25
N CYS A 57 -8.47 -1.13 -11.53
CA CYS A 57 -8.12 -2.05 -12.61
C CYS A 57 -8.84 -1.79 -13.93
N LEU A 58 -9.54 -0.66 -14.10
CA LEU A 58 -10.31 -0.31 -15.30
C LEU A 58 -11.29 -1.42 -15.72
N GLY A 59 -11.96 -2.03 -14.74
CA GLY A 59 -12.91 -3.12 -14.95
C GLY A 59 -12.26 -4.48 -15.27
N ASN A 60 -10.93 -4.62 -15.23
CA ASN A 60 -10.26 -5.90 -15.44
C ASN A 60 -10.46 -6.83 -14.23
N ARG A 61 -11.49 -7.66 -14.31
CA ARG A 61 -11.91 -8.60 -13.25
C ARG A 61 -10.81 -9.61 -12.90
N THR A 62 -10.04 -10.10 -13.88
CA THR A 62 -8.95 -11.07 -13.63
C THR A 62 -7.85 -10.46 -12.80
N HIS A 63 -7.47 -9.21 -13.10
CA HIS A 63 -6.46 -8.50 -12.32
C HIS A 63 -7.00 -8.14 -10.93
N ALA A 64 -8.21 -7.59 -10.84
CA ALA A 64 -8.84 -7.24 -9.57
C ALA A 64 -8.95 -8.45 -8.63
N ALA A 65 -9.35 -9.62 -9.13
CA ALA A 65 -9.41 -10.86 -8.35
C ALA A 65 -8.04 -11.25 -7.76
N LYS A 66 -6.95 -11.11 -8.54
CA LYS A 66 -5.58 -11.34 -8.05
C LYS A 66 -5.19 -10.37 -6.93
N LEU A 67 -5.51 -9.08 -7.07
CA LEU A 67 -5.23 -8.05 -6.05
C LEU A 67 -6.00 -8.31 -4.75
N LEU A 68 -7.25 -8.74 -4.87
CA LEU A 68 -8.12 -9.06 -3.72
C LEU A 68 -7.77 -10.41 -3.08
N GLY A 69 -6.98 -11.26 -3.74
CA GLY A 69 -6.63 -12.59 -3.24
C GLY A 69 -7.78 -13.60 -3.29
N ILE A 70 -8.76 -13.41 -4.17
CA ILE A 70 -9.91 -14.32 -4.35
C ILE A 70 -9.93 -14.94 -5.75
N SER A 71 -10.68 -16.03 -5.91
CA SER A 71 -10.86 -16.62 -7.23
C SER A 71 -11.67 -15.69 -8.14
N ILE A 72 -11.40 -15.73 -9.46
CA ILE A 72 -12.20 -15.00 -10.46
C ILE A 72 -13.68 -15.42 -10.43
N ARG A 73 -13.97 -16.68 -10.04
CA ARG A 73 -15.34 -17.17 -9.87
C ARG A 73 -16.04 -16.46 -8.72
N THR A 74 -15.37 -16.38 -7.56
CA THR A 74 -15.89 -15.67 -6.37
C THR A 74 -16.17 -14.21 -6.70
N LEU A 75 -15.22 -13.53 -7.38
CA LEU A 75 -15.43 -12.15 -7.80
C LEU A 75 -16.66 -12.02 -8.70
N ARG A 76 -16.79 -12.86 -9.73
CA ARG A 76 -17.95 -12.82 -10.63
C ARG A 76 -19.28 -13.03 -9.91
N ASN A 77 -19.34 -13.97 -8.97
CA ASN A 77 -20.53 -14.22 -8.17
C ASN A 77 -20.92 -12.96 -7.37
N LYS A 78 -19.95 -12.33 -6.70
CA LYS A 78 -20.18 -11.07 -5.97
C LYS A 78 -20.68 -9.95 -6.87
N LEU A 79 -20.13 -9.82 -8.08
CA LEU A 79 -20.61 -8.81 -9.03
C LEU A 79 -22.04 -9.09 -9.50
N SER A 80 -22.41 -10.35 -9.74
CA SER A 80 -23.79 -10.74 -10.03
C SER A 80 -24.72 -10.39 -8.88
N GLU A 81 -24.36 -10.72 -7.64
CA GLU A 81 -25.12 -10.34 -6.43
C GLU A 81 -25.31 -8.81 -6.32
N TYR A 82 -24.27 -8.03 -6.63
CA TYR A 82 -24.34 -6.57 -6.60
C TYR A 82 -25.26 -6.02 -7.70
N MET A 83 -25.18 -6.56 -8.91
CA MET A 83 -26.08 -6.18 -10.01
C MET A 83 -27.54 -6.52 -9.68
N GLU A 84 -27.81 -7.68 -9.09
CA GLU A 84 -29.14 -8.10 -8.64
C GLU A 84 -29.68 -7.20 -7.51
N ALA A 85 -28.79 -6.73 -6.64
CA ALA A 85 -29.12 -5.73 -5.61
C ALA A 85 -29.25 -4.29 -6.14
N GLY A 86 -29.12 -4.07 -7.46
CA GLY A 86 -29.23 -2.76 -8.09
C GLY A 86 -28.01 -1.85 -7.92
N ILE A 87 -26.86 -2.40 -7.49
CA ILE A 87 -25.61 -1.66 -7.33
C ILE A 87 -24.90 -1.56 -8.69
N THR A 88 -24.48 -0.35 -9.06
CA THR A 88 -23.71 -0.13 -10.29
C THR A 88 -22.32 -0.74 -10.18
N VAL A 89 -22.03 -1.70 -11.07
CA VAL A 89 -20.71 -2.34 -11.18
C VAL A 89 -20.00 -1.78 -12.42
N PRO A 90 -18.72 -1.36 -12.33
CA PRO A 90 -17.96 -0.89 -13.48
C PRO A 90 -17.82 -2.00 -14.55
N GLU A 91 -18.11 -1.65 -15.80
CA GLU A 91 -18.06 -2.60 -16.91
C GLU A 91 -16.61 -2.96 -17.29
N PRO A 92 -16.36 -4.21 -17.71
CA PRO A 92 -15.04 -4.63 -18.17
C PRO A 92 -14.69 -3.90 -19.48
N GLY A 93 -13.60 -3.14 -19.46
CA GLY A 93 -13.08 -2.47 -20.67
C GLY A 93 -13.67 -1.09 -20.97
N GLN A 94 -14.53 -0.54 -20.10
CA GLN A 94 -14.87 0.88 -20.19
C GLN A 94 -13.69 1.71 -19.69
N LYS A 95 -13.01 2.40 -20.60
CA LYS A 95 -12.14 3.51 -20.23
C LYS A 95 -13.05 4.52 -19.54
N SER A 96 -12.78 4.85 -18.27
CA SER A 96 -13.43 5.96 -17.59
C SER A 96 -13.03 7.25 -18.29
N SER A 97 -13.69 7.53 -19.40
CA SER A 97 -13.67 8.82 -20.08
C SER A 97 -14.50 9.79 -19.26
N GLN A 98 -13.90 10.31 -18.19
CA GLN A 98 -14.38 11.51 -17.51
C GLN A 98 -13.11 12.29 -17.13
N VAL A 99 -12.58 13.08 -18.06
CA VAL A 99 -12.72 14.56 -18.11
C VAL A 99 -12.26 15.23 -16.80
N SER A 100 -11.08 15.86 -16.85
CA SER A 100 -10.89 17.31 -16.74
C SER A 100 -9.51 17.66 -17.31
#